data_AF-A0A7X7MV23-F1
#
_entry.id   AF-A0A7X7MV23-F1
#
_cell.length_a   1.000
_cell.length_b   1.000
_cell.length_c   1.000
_cell.angle_alpha   90.00
_cell.angle_beta   90.00
_cell.angle_gamma   90.00
#
_symmetry.space_group_name_H-M   'P 1'
#
loop_
_entity.id
_entity.type
_entity.pdbx_description
1 polymer ?
#
loop_
_entity_poly.entity_id
_entity_poly.type
_entity_poly.pdbx_seq_one_letter_code
_entity_poly.pdbx_strand_id
1 'polypeptide(L)'
;MQNVQYASDEQLLEMKGWLTHENMRIESEKEALIRREKEFDRRHRMICRKLKALNERCEMEQKQLNLEKQLFKQKWDILENAYKELHEEQRQLEYDKQRMIQERESYRTTENSPIGITGSSFFKGVNNSLALKKRYRDLIKIFHPDNVAGDKDTIQLINQEFNDLQNMYL
;
A
#
# COMPACT_ATOMS: atom_id res chain seq x y z
N MET A 1 79.81 -48.77 -18.07
CA MET A 1 79.34 -49.84 -18.99
C MET A 1 80.55 -50.62 -19.52
N GLN A 2 81.22 -51.42 -18.69
CA GLN A 2 82.52 -52.02 -19.06
C GLN A 2 82.65 -53.53 -18.80
N ASN A 3 81.56 -54.25 -18.46
CA ASN A 3 81.62 -55.67 -18.08
C ASN A 3 80.86 -56.65 -18.99
N VAL A 4 80.36 -56.21 -20.15
CA VAL A 4 79.57 -57.09 -21.04
C VAL A 4 80.46 -57.85 -22.04
N GLN A 5 81.67 -57.35 -22.32
CA GLN A 5 82.57 -57.93 -23.32
C GLN A 5 83.26 -59.25 -22.90
N TYR A 6 83.20 -59.63 -21.62
CA TYR A 6 83.84 -60.86 -21.09
C TYR A 6 82.85 -61.82 -20.40
N ALA A 7 81.53 -61.59 -20.54
CA ALA A 7 80.51 -62.44 -19.93
C ALA A 7 80.33 -63.75 -20.72
N SER A 8 80.07 -64.86 -20.03
CA SER A 8 79.76 -66.14 -20.72
C SER A 8 78.39 -66.08 -21.40
N ASP A 9 78.17 -66.93 -22.40
CA ASP A 9 76.88 -66.99 -23.11
C ASP A 9 75.69 -67.24 -22.18
N GLU A 10 75.89 -68.00 -21.10
CA GLU A 10 74.87 -68.27 -20.08
C GLU A 10 74.54 -67.01 -19.25
N GLN A 11 75.55 -66.24 -18.86
CA GLN A 11 75.38 -64.96 -18.15
C GLN A 11 74.69 -63.90 -19.04
N LEU A 12 75.02 -63.89 -20.33
CA LEU A 12 74.37 -63.02 -21.31
C LEU A 12 72.89 -63.39 -21.51
N LEU A 13 72.57 -64.69 -21.50
CA LEU A 13 71.19 -65.17 -21.61
C LEU A 13 70.36 -64.81 -20.36
N GLU A 14 70.93 -64.98 -19.16
CA GLU A 14 70.28 -64.59 -17.91
C GLU A 14 70.02 -63.08 -17.85
N MET A 15 71.02 -62.27 -18.22
CA MET A 15 70.89 -60.81 -18.27
C MET A 15 69.84 -60.37 -19.30
N LYS A 16 69.78 -61.03 -20.46
CA LYS A 16 68.73 -60.79 -21.47
C LYS A 16 67.35 -61.14 -20.91
N GLY A 17 67.21 -62.28 -20.22
CA GLY A 17 65.97 -62.68 -19.56
C GLY A 17 65.49 -61.63 -18.56
N TRP A 18 66.38 -61.18 -17.67
CA TRP A 18 66.08 -60.13 -16.69
C TRP A 18 65.65 -58.81 -17.37
N LEU A 19 66.40 -58.35 -18.38
CA LEU A 19 66.06 -57.13 -19.12
C LEU A 19 64.70 -57.23 -19.81
N THR A 20 64.36 -58.40 -20.38
CA THR A 20 63.04 -58.59 -21.00
C THR A 20 61.92 -58.55 -19.98
N HIS A 21 62.10 -59.18 -18.81
CA HIS A 21 61.12 -59.15 -17.73
C HIS A 21 60.93 -57.73 -17.18
N GLU A 22 62.05 -57.03 -16.95
CA GLU A 22 62.03 -55.66 -16.45
C GLU A 22 61.41 -54.69 -17.47
N ASN A 23 61.70 -54.84 -18.76
CA ASN A 23 61.04 -54.07 -19.81
C ASN A 23 59.52 -54.31 -19.82
N MET A 24 59.07 -55.56 -19.66
CA MET A 24 57.63 -55.86 -19.56
C MET A 24 56.98 -55.21 -18.32
N ARG A 25 57.67 -55.23 -17.17
CA ARG A 25 57.21 -54.58 -15.94
C ARG A 25 57.07 -53.07 -16.15
N ILE A 26 58.11 -52.42 -16.67
CA ILE A 26 58.11 -50.98 -16.95
C ILE A 26 56.99 -50.60 -17.92
N GLU A 27 56.77 -51.39 -18.97
CA GLU A 27 55.72 -51.10 -19.94
C GLU A 27 54.31 -51.22 -19.33
N SER A 28 54.07 -52.26 -18.52
CA SER A 28 52.82 -52.43 -17.77
C SER A 28 52.55 -51.25 -16.81
N GLU A 29 53.59 -50.79 -16.10
CA GLU A 29 53.49 -49.63 -15.21
C GLU A 29 53.20 -48.33 -15.97
N LYS A 30 53.86 -48.10 -17.12
CA LYS A 30 53.58 -46.95 -18.00
C LYS A 30 52.14 -46.97 -18.49
N GLU A 31 51.64 -48.11 -18.96
CA GLU A 31 50.25 -48.25 -19.39
C GLU A 31 49.27 -47.96 -18.24
N ALA A 32 49.58 -48.41 -17.02
CA ALA A 32 48.78 -48.12 -15.84
C ALA A 32 48.75 -46.62 -15.50
N LEU A 33 49.90 -45.93 -15.61
CA LEU A 33 49.98 -44.49 -15.42
C LEU A 33 49.17 -43.73 -16.47
N ILE A 34 49.30 -44.09 -17.76
CA ILE A 34 48.52 -43.47 -18.85
C ILE A 34 47.01 -43.68 -18.63
N ARG A 35 46.59 -44.87 -18.18
CA ARG A 35 45.19 -45.14 -17.84
C ARG A 35 44.70 -44.22 -16.70
N ARG A 36 45.50 -44.07 -15.66
CA ARG A 36 45.18 -43.22 -14.51
C ARG A 36 45.12 -41.73 -14.89
N GLU A 37 46.05 -41.27 -15.72
CA GLU A 37 46.07 -39.90 -16.24
C GLU A 37 44.80 -39.61 -17.06
N LYS A 38 44.43 -40.50 -18.00
CA LYS A 38 43.19 -40.38 -18.77
C LYS A 38 41.95 -40.32 -17.89
N GLU A 39 41.91 -41.11 -16.82
CA GLU A 39 40.80 -41.10 -15.88
C GLU A 39 40.76 -39.79 -15.07
N PHE A 40 41.91 -39.33 -14.58
CA PHE A 40 42.03 -38.06 -13.88
C PHE A 40 41.54 -36.90 -14.76
N ASP A 41 41.99 -36.85 -16.00
CA ASP A 41 41.56 -35.90 -17.01
C ASP A 41 40.05 -35.91 -17.26
N ARG A 42 39.45 -37.11 -17.34
CA ARG A 42 38.01 -37.27 -17.48
C ARG A 42 37.27 -36.72 -16.27
N ARG A 43 37.74 -37.01 -15.06
CA ARG A 43 37.16 -36.50 -13.80
C ARG A 43 37.32 -34.99 -13.72
N HIS A 44 38.48 -34.45 -14.07
CA HIS A 44 38.74 -33.01 -14.10
C HIS A 44 37.77 -32.29 -15.04
N ARG A 45 37.65 -32.76 -16.29
CA ARG A 45 36.68 -32.21 -17.25
C ARG A 45 35.24 -32.27 -16.75
N MET A 46 34.85 -33.36 -16.09
CA MET A 46 33.51 -33.48 -15.51
C MET A 46 33.29 -32.45 -14.39
N ILE A 47 34.27 -32.28 -13.50
CA ILE A 47 34.19 -31.31 -12.40
C ILE A 47 34.11 -29.89 -12.95
N CYS A 48 34.96 -29.51 -13.92
CA CYS A 48 34.90 -28.19 -14.55
C CYS A 48 33.52 -27.90 -15.16
N ARG A 49 32.90 -28.89 -15.84
CA ARG A 49 31.54 -28.75 -16.37
C ARG A 49 30.50 -28.56 -15.26
N LYS A 50 30.60 -29.34 -14.18
CA LYS A 50 29.69 -29.21 -13.03
C LYS A 50 29.82 -27.84 -12.36
N LEU A 51 31.05 -27.37 -12.14
CA LEU A 51 31.32 -26.05 -11.55
C LEU A 51 30.78 -24.94 -12.44
N LYS A 52 31.00 -25.00 -13.76
CA LYS A 52 30.46 -24.02 -14.70
C LYS A 52 28.93 -23.97 -14.66
N ALA A 53 28.26 -25.12 -14.72
CA ALA A 53 26.81 -25.19 -14.67
C ALA A 53 26.22 -24.74 -13.32
N LEU A 54 26.93 -24.98 -12.21
CA LEU A 54 26.54 -24.46 -10.90
C LEU A 54 26.71 -22.94 -10.82
N ASN A 55 27.83 -22.41 -11.31
CA ASN A 55 28.08 -20.97 -11.35
C ASN A 55 27.01 -20.24 -12.17
N GLU A 56 26.69 -20.74 -13.37
CA GLU A 56 25.63 -20.18 -14.22
C GLU A 56 24.27 -20.18 -13.51
N ARG A 57 23.92 -21.25 -12.78
CA ARG A 57 22.69 -21.31 -11.96
C ARG A 57 22.69 -20.26 -10.85
N CYS A 58 23.76 -20.20 -10.06
CA CYS A 58 23.88 -19.22 -8.98
C CYS A 58 23.79 -17.77 -9.50
N GLU A 59 24.42 -17.47 -10.65
CA GLU A 59 24.31 -16.15 -11.27
C GLU A 59 22.88 -15.81 -11.69
N MET A 60 22.15 -16.77 -12.25
CA MET A 60 20.75 -16.57 -12.64
C MET A 60 19.84 -16.37 -11.44
N GLU A 61 20.00 -17.18 -10.40
CA GLU A 61 19.27 -17.04 -9.13
C GLU A 61 19.58 -15.70 -8.46
N GLN A 62 20.84 -15.27 -8.45
CA GLN A 62 21.22 -13.97 -7.90
C GLN A 62 20.58 -12.80 -8.66
N LYS A 63 20.50 -12.88 -10.00
CA LYS A 63 19.81 -11.89 -10.83
C LYS A 63 18.32 -11.85 -10.53
N GLN A 64 17.68 -13.01 -10.43
CA GLN A 64 16.26 -13.11 -10.07
C GLN A 64 15.98 -12.51 -8.69
N LEU A 65 16.78 -12.89 -7.68
CA LEU A 65 16.66 -12.36 -6.33
C LEU A 65 16.85 -10.84 -6.27
N ASN A 66 17.78 -10.29 -7.05
CA ASN A 66 18.00 -8.85 -7.12
C ASN A 66 16.78 -8.13 -7.73
N LEU A 67 16.20 -8.68 -8.80
CA LEU A 67 14.99 -8.13 -9.41
C LEU A 67 13.81 -8.18 -8.43
N GLU A 68 13.62 -9.30 -7.73
CA GLU A 68 12.58 -9.45 -6.71
C GLU A 68 12.73 -8.44 -5.57
N LYS A 69 13.96 -8.22 -5.09
CA LYS A 69 14.26 -7.20 -4.07
C LYS A 69 13.93 -5.80 -4.55
N GLN A 70 14.24 -5.46 -5.81
CA GLN A 70 13.91 -4.17 -6.39
C GLN A 70 12.39 -3.99 -6.51
N LEU A 71 11.68 -5.00 -7.01
CA LEU A 71 10.22 -4.99 -7.10
C LEU A 71 9.56 -4.88 -5.72
N PHE A 72 10.09 -5.60 -4.73
CA PHE A 72 9.61 -5.52 -3.36
C PHE A 72 9.78 -4.11 -2.80
N LYS A 73 10.95 -3.49 -3.00
CA LYS A 73 11.20 -2.11 -2.58
C LYS A 73 10.23 -1.14 -3.23
N GLN A 74 10.02 -1.22 -4.54
CA GLN A 74 9.07 -0.36 -5.25
C GLN A 74 7.64 -0.53 -4.71
N LYS A 75 7.19 -1.77 -4.49
CA LYS A 75 5.88 -2.04 -3.89
C LYS A 75 5.77 -1.49 -2.47
N TRP A 76 6.83 -1.62 -1.69
CA TRP A 76 6.91 -1.07 -0.34
C TRP A 76 6.79 0.45 -0.35
N ASP A 77 7.55 1.14 -1.22
CA ASP A 77 7.51 2.59 -1.34
C ASP A 77 6.11 3.09 -1.74
N ILE A 78 5.43 2.40 -2.67
CA ILE A 78 4.04 2.70 -3.05
C ILE A 78 3.11 2.54 -1.85
N LEU A 79 3.21 1.42 -1.13
CA LEU A 79 2.36 1.13 0.01
C LEU A 79 2.57 2.14 1.13
N GLU A 80 3.82 2.50 1.41
CA GLU A 80 4.17 3.49 2.41
C GLU A 80 3.59 4.87 2.06
N ASN A 81 3.70 5.28 0.80
CA ASN A 81 3.12 6.55 0.34
C ASN A 81 1.59 6.54 0.42
N ALA A 82 0.94 5.48 -0.06
CA ALA A 82 -0.51 5.35 0.03
C ALA A 82 -1.00 5.39 1.49
N TYR A 83 -0.25 4.78 2.42
CA TYR A 83 -0.58 4.83 3.84
C TYR A 83 -0.44 6.24 4.42
N LYS A 84 0.60 6.99 4.03
CA LYS A 84 0.79 8.39 4.44
C LYS A 84 -0.32 9.29 3.91
N GLU A 85 -0.70 9.14 2.64
CA GLU A 85 -1.81 9.87 2.01
C GLU A 85 -3.12 9.57 2.71
N LEU A 86 -3.44 8.30 2.95
CA LEU A 86 -4.65 7.91 3.66
C LEU A 86 -4.71 8.48 5.08
N HIS A 87 -3.58 8.50 5.78
CA HIS A 87 -3.51 9.09 7.11
C HIS A 87 -3.75 10.62 7.07
N GLU A 88 -3.25 11.31 6.04
CA GLU A 88 -3.52 12.73 5.85
C GLU A 88 -5.00 12.99 5.54
N GLU A 89 -5.59 12.20 4.64
CA GLU A 89 -7.02 12.27 4.33
C GLU A 89 -7.89 12.03 5.57
N GLN A 90 -7.53 11.06 6.43
CA GLN A 90 -8.21 10.82 7.69
C GLN A 90 -8.15 12.04 8.61
N ARG A 91 -6.98 12.67 8.77
CA ARG A 91 -6.84 13.90 9.56
C ARG A 91 -7.68 15.05 9.02
N GLN A 92 -7.68 15.22 7.70
CA GLN A 92 -8.45 16.27 7.04
C GLN A 92 -9.96 16.05 7.22
N LEU A 93 -10.42 14.80 7.06
CA LEU A 93 -11.83 14.43 7.30
C LEU A 93 -12.24 14.64 8.76
N GLU A 94 -11.38 14.31 9.72
CA GLU A 94 -11.62 14.58 11.13
C GLU A 94 -11.73 16.08 11.41
N TYR A 95 -10.84 16.89 10.83
CA TYR A 95 -10.88 18.34 10.94
C TYR A 95 -12.16 18.93 10.33
N ASP A 96 -12.52 18.54 9.11
CA ASP A 96 -13.74 19.02 8.45
C ASP A 96 -15.00 18.58 9.19
N LYS A 97 -15.01 17.36 9.74
CA LYS A 97 -16.10 16.88 10.61
C LYS A 97 -16.23 17.74 11.87
N GLN A 98 -15.12 18.06 12.53
CA GLN A 98 -15.14 18.95 13.71
C GLN A 98 -15.63 20.34 13.34
N ARG A 99 -15.18 20.89 12.21
CA ARG A 99 -15.64 22.20 11.70
C ARG A 99 -17.15 22.21 11.44
N MET A 100 -17.67 21.19 10.76
CA MET A 100 -19.11 21.05 10.49
C MET A 100 -19.94 20.93 11.78
N ILE A 101 -19.43 20.22 12.81
CA ILE A 101 -20.08 20.14 14.12
C ILE A 101 -20.11 21.52 14.79
N GLN A 102 -18.99 22.24 14.79
CA GLN A 102 -18.91 23.59 15.35
C GLN A 102 -19.84 24.57 14.63
N GLU A 103 -19.85 24.54 13.29
CA GLU A 103 -20.78 25.34 12.48
C GLU A 103 -22.23 25.01 12.85
N ARG A 104 -22.61 23.74 12.90
CA ARG A 104 -23.98 23.31 13.28
C ARG A 104 -24.36 23.77 14.69
N GLU A 105 -23.45 23.66 15.66
CA GLU A 105 -23.69 24.15 17.03
C GLU A 105 -23.78 25.68 17.07
N SER A 106 -23.01 26.41 16.25
CA SER A 106 -23.11 27.87 16.12
C SER A 106 -24.45 28.31 15.49
N TYR A 107 -24.93 27.61 14.46
CA TYR A 107 -26.27 27.84 13.90
C TYR A 107 -27.35 27.53 14.93
N ARG A 108 -27.23 26.44 15.69
CA ARG A 108 -28.14 26.13 16.80
C ARG A 108 -28.09 27.17 17.92
N THR A 109 -26.94 27.74 18.25
CA THR A 109 -26.84 28.84 19.23
C THR A 109 -27.32 30.17 18.67
N THR A 110 -27.30 30.36 17.35
CA THR A 110 -27.87 31.55 16.69
C THR A 110 -29.39 31.43 16.54
N GLU A 111 -29.93 30.23 16.32
CA GLU A 111 -31.38 29.93 16.40
C GLU A 111 -31.89 29.88 17.85
N ASN A 112 -31.06 29.46 18.82
CA ASN A 112 -31.37 29.51 20.26
C ASN A 112 -30.94 30.82 20.92
N SER A 113 -30.32 31.76 20.20
CA SER A 113 -30.36 33.16 20.58
C SER A 113 -31.83 33.55 20.56
N PRO A 114 -32.37 34.26 21.57
CA PRO A 114 -33.77 34.61 21.63
C PRO A 114 -34.14 35.71 20.60
N ILE A 115 -33.86 35.45 19.34
CA ILE A 115 -34.79 35.72 18.24
C ILE A 115 -35.64 34.44 18.15
N GLY A 116 -36.33 34.02 19.21
CA GLY A 116 -37.61 34.66 19.43
C GLY A 116 -38.18 35.11 18.08
N ILE A 117 -39.08 34.32 17.50
CA ILE A 117 -40.20 34.94 16.78
C ILE A 117 -40.93 35.73 17.87
N THR A 118 -40.31 36.83 18.32
CA THR A 118 -40.92 37.84 19.14
C THR A 118 -42.05 38.32 18.26
N GLY A 119 -43.27 38.36 18.81
CA GLY A 119 -44.48 38.82 18.13
C GLY A 119 -44.38 40.28 17.72
N SER A 120 -43.46 40.58 16.82
CA SER A 120 -43.10 41.88 16.24
C SER A 120 -42.82 41.75 14.74
N SER A 121 -42.72 40.52 14.20
CA SER A 121 -42.51 40.31 12.76
C SER A 121 -43.79 40.11 11.96
N PHE A 122 -44.94 39.78 12.58
CA PHE A 122 -46.16 39.50 11.82
C PHE A 122 -46.77 40.76 11.19
N PHE A 123 -46.65 41.90 11.88
CA PHE A 123 -47.19 43.19 11.43
C PHE A 123 -46.10 44.22 11.05
N LYS A 124 -44.86 43.76 10.80
CA LYS A 124 -43.76 44.63 10.37
C LYS A 124 -44.12 45.37 9.07
N GLY A 125 -44.08 46.71 9.10
CA GLY A 125 -44.38 47.57 7.97
C GLY A 125 -45.85 48.01 7.86
N VAL A 126 -46.70 47.64 8.83
CA VAL A 126 -48.04 48.22 8.97
C VAL A 126 -47.93 49.61 9.58
N ASN A 127 -48.49 50.61 8.90
CA ASN A 127 -48.39 52.03 9.28
C ASN A 127 -49.75 52.70 9.55
N ASN A 128 -50.86 51.98 9.40
CA ASN A 128 -52.21 52.49 9.59
C ASN A 128 -53.17 51.38 10.09
N SER A 129 -54.17 51.76 10.90
CA SER A 129 -55.19 50.88 11.46
C SER A 129 -55.93 50.04 10.40
N LEU A 130 -56.18 50.61 9.21
CA LEU A 130 -56.81 49.86 8.10
C LEU A 130 -55.90 48.74 7.58
N ALA A 131 -54.60 49.01 7.46
CA ALA A 131 -53.61 48.03 7.00
C ALA A 131 -53.39 46.93 8.05
N LEU A 132 -53.47 47.27 9.35
CA LEU A 132 -53.41 46.33 10.46
C LEU A 132 -54.54 45.31 10.38
N LYS A 133 -55.80 45.77 10.27
CA LYS A 133 -56.99 44.91 10.16
C LYS A 133 -57.01 44.06 8.89
N LYS A 134 -56.42 44.56 7.80
CA LYS A 134 -56.27 43.78 6.56
C LYS A 134 -55.26 42.66 6.76
N ARG A 135 -54.06 42.99 7.24
CA ARG A 135 -52.99 42.03 7.47
C ARG A 135 -53.39 40.96 8.49
N TYR A 136 -54.09 41.35 9.54
CA TYR A 136 -54.62 40.43 10.55
C TYR A 136 -55.54 39.38 9.92
N ARG A 137 -56.51 39.81 9.10
CA ARG A 137 -57.42 38.89 8.41
C ARG A 137 -56.69 37.96 7.43
N ASP A 138 -55.68 38.46 6.73
CA ASP A 138 -54.88 37.65 5.82
C ASP A 138 -54.04 36.61 6.58
N LEU A 139 -53.46 36.98 7.72
CA LEU A 139 -52.69 36.07 8.57
C LEU A 139 -53.58 34.99 9.20
N ILE A 140 -54.75 35.35 9.75
CA ILE A 140 -55.71 34.37 10.29
C ILE A 140 -56.20 33.41 9.21
N LYS A 141 -56.38 33.87 7.97
CA LYS A 141 -56.76 33.01 6.84
C LYS A 141 -55.67 32.02 6.45
N ILE A 142 -54.40 32.38 6.56
CA ILE A 142 -53.27 31.50 6.21
C ILE A 142 -53.04 30.48 7.32
N PHE A 143 -53.01 30.95 8.57
CA PHE A 143 -52.64 30.16 9.74
C PHE A 143 -53.82 29.51 10.47
N HIS A 144 -55.03 29.52 9.90
CA HIS A 144 -56.21 28.86 10.47
C HIS A 144 -55.92 27.37 10.78
N PRO A 145 -56.35 26.81 11.93
CA PRO A 145 -56.06 25.43 12.31
C PRO A 145 -56.58 24.37 11.33
N ASP A 146 -57.50 24.76 10.43
CA ASP A 146 -58.06 23.88 9.40
C ASP A 146 -57.21 23.86 8.11
N ASN A 147 -56.13 24.65 8.03
CA ASN A 147 -55.20 24.66 6.90
C ASN A 147 -53.97 23.79 7.16
N VAL A 148 -53.34 23.28 6.09
CA VAL A 148 -52.13 22.43 6.16
C VAL A 148 -50.94 23.11 6.85
N ALA A 149 -50.89 24.45 6.83
CA ALA A 149 -49.88 25.26 7.52
C ALA A 149 -50.42 25.96 8.79
N GLY A 150 -51.59 25.51 9.29
CA GLY A 150 -52.25 26.08 10.45
C GLY A 150 -51.62 25.63 11.76
N ASP A 151 -51.36 26.59 12.65
CA ASP A 151 -50.85 26.33 13.99
C ASP A 151 -51.59 27.20 15.01
N LYS A 152 -52.13 26.56 16.05
CA LYS A 152 -52.92 27.21 17.09
C LYS A 152 -52.08 28.16 17.94
N ASP A 153 -50.82 27.80 18.18
CA ASP A 153 -49.90 28.61 18.98
C ASP A 153 -49.53 29.87 18.21
N THR A 154 -49.20 29.73 16.92
CA THR A 154 -48.95 30.87 16.02
C THR A 154 -50.14 31.84 15.95
N ILE A 155 -51.39 31.36 15.91
CA ILE A 155 -52.58 32.24 15.94
C ILE A 155 -52.69 33.03 17.25
N GLN A 156 -52.36 32.41 18.39
CA GLN A 156 -52.38 33.13 19.67
C GLN A 156 -51.38 34.28 19.68
N LEU A 157 -50.17 34.06 19.15
CA LEU A 157 -49.18 35.13 19.01
C LEU A 157 -49.66 36.26 18.07
N ILE A 158 -50.25 35.91 16.92
CA ILE A 158 -50.81 36.89 15.97
C ILE A 158 -51.92 37.73 16.63
N ASN A 159 -52.77 37.11 17.45
CA ASN A 159 -53.84 37.81 18.18
C ASN A 159 -53.30 38.75 19.26
N GLN A 160 -52.26 38.33 19.99
CA GLN A 160 -51.61 39.17 21.00
C GLN A 160 -50.99 40.41 20.35
N GLU A 161 -50.16 40.25 19.31
CA GLU A 161 -49.51 41.37 18.62
C GLU A 161 -50.53 42.32 17.96
N PHE A 162 -51.61 41.77 17.39
CA PHE A 162 -52.69 42.57 16.83
C PHE A 162 -53.38 43.44 17.89
N ASN A 163 -53.66 42.89 19.08
CA ASN A 163 -54.30 43.64 20.16
C ASN A 163 -53.38 44.74 20.71
N ASP A 164 -52.09 44.45 20.87
CA ASP A 164 -51.10 45.42 21.32
C ASP A 164 -50.98 46.60 20.34
N LEU A 165 -50.90 46.32 19.03
CA LEU A 165 -50.86 47.36 18.01
C LEU A 165 -52.20 48.07 17.84
N GLN A 166 -53.33 47.37 17.99
CA GLN A 166 -54.64 48.00 17.92
C GLN A 166 -54.81 49.03 19.04
N ASN A 167 -54.28 48.77 20.24
CA ASN A 167 -54.27 49.72 21.35
C ASN A 167 -53.36 50.93 21.11
N MET A 168 -52.34 50.81 20.25
CA MET A 168 -51.45 51.93 19.88
C MET A 168 -51.99 52.81 18.74
N TYR A 169 -52.86 52.26 17.88
CA TYR A 169 -53.49 52.99 16.77
C TYR A 169 -54.93 53.47 17.06
N LEU A 170 -55.38 53.31 18.30
CA LEU A 170 -56.61 53.90 18.86
C LEU A 170 -56.30 55.26 19.49
#